data_AF-A0A553JQC7-F1
#
_entry.id   AF-A0A553JQC7-F1
#
_cell.length_a   1.000
_cell.length_b   1.000
_cell.length_c   1.000
_cell.angle_alpha   90.00
_cell.angle_beta   90.00
_cell.angle_gamma   90.00
#
_symmetry.space_group_name_H-M   'P 1'
#
loop_
_entity.id
_entity.type
_entity.pdbx_description
1 polymer ?
#
loop_
_entity_poly.entity_id
_entity_poly.type
_entity_poly.pdbx_seq_one_letter_code
_entity_poly.pdbx_strand_id
1 'polypeptide(L)'
;MTTALLISGFIIVTALASYATYLILKLRKQTADKLAKQAEFDATHKAKFDEHLDSIRYIAAAMLDDRCELSEGVMRIAKLFGILSMSEQVTNDYPALFKHFAIIESHPIMAERKLLEKRARMKLDYARMRSEAELEPEILEEAKRLTLFTPSPLH
;
A
#
# COMPACT_ATOMS: atom_id res chain seq x y z
N MET A 1 -41.29 37.78 -46.94
CA MET A 1 -41.14 37.68 -45.47
C MET A 1 -40.95 36.24 -45.00
N THR A 2 -41.72 35.27 -45.48
CA THR A 2 -41.60 33.84 -45.10
C THR A 2 -40.27 33.18 -45.49
N THR A 3 -39.75 33.47 -46.69
CA THR A 3 -38.48 32.92 -47.17
C THR A 3 -37.26 33.33 -46.32
N ALA A 4 -37.21 34.60 -45.89
CA ALA A 4 -36.16 35.11 -45.02
C ALA A 4 -36.16 34.41 -43.65
N LEU A 5 -37.35 34.17 -43.08
CA LEU A 5 -37.50 33.44 -41.81
C LEU A 5 -37.04 31.98 -41.91
N LEU A 6 -37.34 31.31 -43.04
CA LEU A 6 -36.88 29.94 -43.29
C LEU A 6 -35.36 29.86 -43.43
N ILE A 7 -34.73 30.80 -44.13
CA ILE A 7 -33.27 30.86 -44.28
C ILE A 7 -32.60 31.11 -42.92
N SER A 8 -33.10 32.07 -42.13
CA SER A 8 -32.56 32.33 -40.79
C SER A 8 -32.71 31.12 -39.87
N GLY A 9 -33.86 30.44 -39.91
CA GLY A 9 -34.09 29.22 -39.14
C GLY A 9 -33.11 28.11 -39.53
N PHE A 10 -32.89 27.91 -40.83
CA PHE A 10 -31.94 26.91 -41.33
C PHE A 10 -30.50 27.19 -40.88
N ILE A 11 -30.06 28.44 -40.92
CA ILE A 11 -28.72 28.84 -40.46
C ILE A 11 -28.55 28.54 -38.95
N ILE A 12 -29.55 28.91 -38.14
CA ILE A 12 -29.53 28.68 -36.70
C ILE A 12 -29.46 27.17 -36.40
N VAL A 13 -30.31 26.36 -37.04
CA VAL A 13 -30.34 24.91 -36.85
C VAL A 13 -29.01 24.27 -37.25
N THR A 14 -28.42 24.70 -38.38
CA THR A 14 -27.14 24.17 -38.86
C THR A 14 -25.98 24.53 -37.91
N ALA A 15 -25.96 25.76 -37.39
CA ALA A 15 -24.96 26.20 -36.42
C ALA A 15 -25.07 25.45 -35.07
N LEU A 16 -26.30 25.21 -34.59
CA LEU A 16 -26.52 24.44 -33.37
C LEU A 16 -26.14 22.97 -33.56
N ALA A 17 -26.49 22.37 -34.70
CA ALA A 17 -26.17 20.97 -35.00
C ALA A 17 -24.65 20.73 -35.10
N SER A 18 -23.91 21.67 -35.73
CA SER A 18 -22.45 21.57 -35.82
C SER A 18 -21.79 21.70 -34.44
N TYR A 19 -22.26 22.64 -33.62
CA TYR A 19 -21.75 22.81 -32.25
C TYR A 19 -22.08 21.60 -31.35
N ALA A 20 -23.29 21.06 -31.44
CA ALA A 20 -23.68 19.84 -30.73
C ALA A 20 -22.79 18.65 -31.12
N THR A 21 -22.51 18.49 -32.42
CA THR A 21 -21.61 17.44 -32.92
C THR A 21 -20.19 17.60 -32.37
N TYR A 22 -19.66 18.83 -32.41
CA TYR A 22 -18.37 19.15 -31.79
C TYR A 22 -18.34 18.80 -30.29
N LEU A 23 -19.39 19.16 -29.56
CA LEU A 23 -19.49 18.89 -28.12
C LEU A 23 -19.52 17.38 -27.82
N ILE A 24 -20.25 16.59 -28.61
CA ILE A 24 -20.29 15.13 -28.48
C ILE A 24 -18.90 14.52 -28.72
N LEU A 25 -18.19 14.95 -29.77
CA LEU A 25 -16.83 14.46 -30.04
C LEU A 25 -15.85 14.83 -28.92
N LYS A 26 -15.95 16.06 -28.41
CA LYS A 26 -15.14 16.53 -27.27
C LYS A 26 -15.42 15.70 -26.02
N LEU A 27 -16.70 15.43 -25.72
CA LEU A 27 -17.10 14.62 -24.57
C LEU A 27 -16.56 13.20 -24.70
N ARG A 28 -16.70 12.56 -25.87
CA ARG A 28 -16.17 11.20 -26.12
C ARG A 28 -14.67 11.12 -25.90
N LYS A 29 -13.90 12.11 -26.36
CA LYS A 29 -12.46 12.20 -26.12
C LYS A 29 -12.15 12.31 -24.63
N GLN A 30 -12.82 13.22 -23.92
CA GLN A 30 -12.62 13.40 -22.48
C GLN A 30 -12.97 12.15 -21.67
N THR A 31 -14.02 11.43 -22.04
CA THR A 31 -14.39 10.17 -21.37
C THR A 31 -13.36 9.07 -21.61
N ALA A 32 -12.83 8.97 -22.84
CA ALA A 32 -11.78 7.99 -23.16
C ALA A 32 -10.49 8.29 -22.39
N ASP A 33 -10.06 9.56 -22.34
CA ASP A 33 -8.87 9.98 -21.59
C ASP A 33 -9.02 9.70 -20.08
N LYS A 34 -10.20 9.95 -19.51
CA LYS A 34 -10.50 9.64 -18.10
C LYS A 34 -10.44 8.14 -17.83
N LEU A 35 -11.04 7.33 -18.69
CA LEU A 35 -11.02 5.87 -18.54
C LEU A 35 -9.60 5.31 -18.63
N ALA A 36 -8.79 5.82 -19.58
CA ALA A 36 -7.40 5.43 -19.72
C ALA A 36 -6.58 5.79 -18.46
N LYS A 37 -6.74 7.01 -17.93
CA LYS A 37 -6.07 7.43 -16.68
C LYS A 37 -6.51 6.61 -15.47
N GLN A 38 -7.79 6.26 -15.38
CA GLN A 38 -8.28 5.41 -14.30
C GLN A 38 -7.68 4.02 -14.39
N ALA A 39 -7.65 3.41 -15.59
CA ALA A 39 -7.05 2.11 -15.80
C ALA A 39 -5.54 2.10 -15.49
N GLU A 40 -4.81 3.16 -15.87
CA GLU A 40 -3.39 3.33 -15.53
C GLU A 40 -3.20 3.46 -14.01
N PHE A 41 -4.01 4.29 -13.36
CA PHE A 41 -4.01 4.42 -11.90
C PHE A 41 -4.26 3.06 -11.24
N ASP A 42 -5.33 2.36 -11.59
CA ASP A 42 -5.68 1.06 -11.02
C ASP A 42 -4.56 0.02 -11.25
N ALA A 43 -3.95 0.01 -12.44
CA ALA A 43 -2.83 -0.88 -12.75
C ALA A 43 -1.59 -0.57 -11.90
N THR A 44 -1.24 0.71 -11.74
CA THR A 44 -0.09 1.11 -10.90
C THR A 44 -0.34 0.83 -9.42
N HIS A 45 -1.57 1.02 -8.95
CA HIS A 45 -1.97 0.68 -7.59
C HIS A 45 -1.88 -0.82 -7.34
N LYS A 46 -2.38 -1.64 -8.27
CA LYS A 46 -2.26 -3.09 -8.19
C LYS A 46 -0.80 -3.54 -8.19
N ALA A 47 0.03 -3.00 -9.08
CA ALA A 47 1.44 -3.36 -9.15
C ALA A 47 2.19 -3.06 -7.85
N LYS A 48 1.96 -1.89 -7.25
CA LYS A 48 2.55 -1.53 -5.94
C LYS A 48 2.06 -2.42 -4.81
N PHE A 49 0.78 -2.75 -4.82
CA PHE A 49 0.19 -3.67 -3.84
C PHE A 49 0.87 -5.05 -3.93
N ASP A 50 0.99 -5.59 -5.15
CA ASP A 50 1.64 -6.87 -5.40
C ASP A 50 3.15 -6.82 -5.01
N GLU A 51 3.86 -5.72 -5.32
CA GLU A 51 5.27 -5.51 -4.93
C GLU A 51 5.47 -5.53 -3.40
N HIS A 52 4.55 -4.92 -2.64
CA HIS A 52 4.61 -4.93 -1.19
C HIS A 52 4.35 -6.33 -0.61
N LEU A 53 3.43 -7.11 -1.20
CA LEU A 53 3.22 -8.50 -0.82
C LEU A 53 4.45 -9.36 -1.11
N ASP A 54 5.04 -9.22 -2.30
CA ASP A 54 6.27 -9.89 -2.68
C ASP A 54 7.41 -9.58 -1.70
N SER A 55 7.50 -8.31 -1.29
CA SER A 55 8.48 -7.85 -0.30
C SER A 55 8.26 -8.51 1.07
N ILE A 56 7.01 -8.63 1.54
CA ILE A 56 6.69 -9.33 2.79
C ILE A 56 7.17 -10.78 2.72
N ARG A 57 6.84 -11.50 1.63
CA ARG A 57 7.25 -12.91 1.45
C ARG A 57 8.76 -13.06 1.37
N TYR A 58 9.44 -12.14 0.67
CA TYR A 58 10.89 -12.12 0.57
C TYR A 58 11.58 -11.89 1.93
N ILE A 59 11.09 -10.92 2.72
CA ILE A 59 11.66 -10.64 4.05
C ILE A 59 11.44 -11.84 4.97
N ALA A 60 10.25 -12.44 4.95
CA ALA A 60 9.97 -13.64 5.74
C ALA A 60 10.92 -14.79 5.39
N ALA A 61 11.18 -15.03 4.10
CA ALA A 61 12.17 -16.02 3.67
C ALA A 61 13.60 -15.65 4.13
N ALA A 62 13.98 -14.37 4.05
CA ALA A 62 15.29 -13.90 4.51
C ALA A 62 15.48 -14.07 6.02
N MET A 63 14.42 -13.96 6.83
CA MET A 63 14.47 -14.25 8.27
C MET A 63 14.73 -15.74 8.54
N LEU A 64 14.10 -16.64 7.76
CA LEU A 64 14.30 -18.09 7.88
C LEU A 64 15.71 -18.53 7.45
N ASP A 65 16.26 -17.86 6.43
CA ASP A 65 17.60 -18.12 5.91
C ASP A 65 18.71 -17.45 6.73
N ASP A 66 18.39 -16.78 7.86
CA ASP A 66 19.32 -15.99 8.68
C ASP A 66 20.08 -14.90 7.89
N ARG A 67 19.43 -14.34 6.86
CA ARG A 67 19.95 -13.22 6.04
C ARG A 67 19.51 -11.85 6.53
N CYS A 68 18.63 -11.81 7.53
CA CYS A 68 18.06 -10.60 8.12
C CYS A 68 17.78 -10.85 9.60
N GLU A 69 18.23 -9.93 10.46
CA GLU A 69 18.00 -9.97 11.90
C GLU A 69 16.49 -10.00 12.21
N LEU A 70 16.09 -10.79 13.23
CA LEU A 70 14.67 -11.02 13.54
C LEU A 70 13.90 -9.71 13.76
N SER A 71 14.42 -8.82 14.61
CA SER A 71 13.83 -7.50 14.86
C SER A 71 13.73 -6.62 13.60
N GLU A 72 14.69 -6.71 12.69
CA GLU A 72 14.65 -5.94 11.43
C GLU A 72 13.53 -6.47 10.53
N GLY A 73 13.47 -7.80 10.35
CA GLY A 73 12.45 -8.46 9.55
C GLY A 73 11.04 -8.17 10.05
N VAL A 74 10.81 -8.32 11.37
CA VAL A 74 9.54 -7.99 12.03
C VAL A 74 9.13 -6.54 11.78
N MET A 75 10.04 -5.59 11.98
CA MET A 75 9.73 -4.17 11.78
C MET A 75 9.36 -3.85 10.31
N ARG A 76 10.07 -4.45 9.34
CA ARG A 76 9.79 -4.22 7.93
C ARG A 76 8.46 -4.84 7.50
N ILE A 77 8.18 -6.07 7.91
CA ILE A 77 6.93 -6.76 7.59
C ILE A 77 5.73 -6.02 8.19
N ALA A 78 5.78 -5.66 9.48
CA ALA A 78 4.67 -4.96 10.13
C ALA A 78 4.38 -3.60 9.50
N LYS A 79 5.42 -2.83 9.11
CA LYS A 79 5.25 -1.56 8.39
C LYS A 79 4.66 -1.75 6.99
N LEU A 80 5.06 -2.80 6.26
CA LEU A 80 4.46 -3.12 4.96
C LEU A 80 2.98 -3.47 5.10
N PHE A 81 2.59 -4.25 6.11
CA PHE A 81 1.18 -4.49 6.40
C PHE A 81 0.43 -3.19 6.75
N GLY A 82 1.06 -2.26 7.46
CA GLY A 82 0.51 -0.93 7.72
C GLY A 82 0.29 -0.10 6.44
N ILE A 83 1.25 -0.12 5.50
CA ILE A 83 1.13 0.55 4.19
C ILE A 83 -0.04 -0.05 3.38
N LEU A 84 -0.24 -1.35 3.49
CA LEU A 84 -1.34 -2.06 2.83
C LEU A 84 -2.70 -1.93 3.56
N SER A 85 -2.75 -1.21 4.69
CA SER A 85 -3.93 -1.13 5.56
C SER A 85 -4.44 -2.51 6.02
N MET A 86 -3.51 -3.46 6.21
CA MET A 86 -3.84 -4.85 6.55
C MET A 86 -3.56 -5.24 7.99
N SER A 87 -2.93 -4.37 8.79
CA SER A 87 -2.45 -4.71 10.13
C SER A 87 -3.53 -5.36 11.00
N GLU A 88 -4.75 -4.80 11.05
CA GLU A 88 -5.84 -5.35 11.87
C GLU A 88 -6.26 -6.77 11.45
N GLN A 89 -6.23 -7.05 10.13
CA GLN A 89 -6.65 -8.35 9.60
C GLN A 89 -5.61 -9.43 9.94
N VAL A 90 -4.32 -9.08 9.85
CA VAL A 90 -3.23 -10.05 10.00
C VAL A 90 -2.70 -10.16 11.43
N THR A 91 -3.05 -9.24 12.33
CA THR A 91 -2.54 -9.24 13.73
C THR A 91 -2.89 -10.54 14.46
N ASN A 92 -4.11 -11.06 14.26
CA ASN A 92 -4.53 -12.31 14.91
C ASN A 92 -3.90 -13.56 14.28
N ASP A 93 -3.46 -13.48 13.02
CA ASP A 93 -2.83 -14.59 12.29
C ASP A 93 -1.33 -14.71 12.59
N TYR A 94 -0.69 -13.59 12.96
CA TYR A 94 0.73 -13.48 13.30
C TYR A 94 0.98 -12.79 14.65
N PRO A 95 0.40 -13.31 15.75
CA PRO A 95 0.44 -12.64 17.05
C PRO A 95 1.84 -12.46 17.63
N ALA A 96 2.79 -13.38 17.40
CA ALA A 96 4.13 -13.25 17.95
C ALA A 96 4.92 -12.12 17.26
N LEU A 97 4.79 -12.02 15.93
CA LEU A 97 5.36 -10.94 15.12
C LEU A 97 4.84 -9.58 15.59
N PHE A 98 3.52 -9.43 15.73
CA PHE A 98 2.93 -8.15 16.13
C PHE A 98 3.17 -7.82 17.61
N LYS A 99 3.30 -8.83 18.48
CA LYS A 99 3.71 -8.64 19.88
C LYS A 99 5.13 -8.12 20.00
N HIS A 100 6.08 -8.66 19.23
CA HIS A 100 7.45 -8.14 19.18
C HIS A 100 7.48 -6.74 18.55
N PHE A 101 6.74 -6.54 17.45
CA PHE A 101 6.62 -5.23 16.80
C PHE A 101 6.16 -4.13 17.76
N ALA A 102 5.09 -4.38 18.54
CA ALA A 102 4.56 -3.41 19.50
C ALA A 102 5.60 -2.95 20.55
N ILE A 103 6.59 -3.79 20.86
CA ILE A 103 7.68 -3.46 21.79
C ILE A 103 8.69 -2.53 21.11
N ILE A 104 9.04 -2.81 19.85
CA ILE A 104 10.15 -2.16 19.16
C ILE A 104 9.74 -1.01 18.24
N GLU A 105 8.44 -0.85 17.94
CA GLU A 105 7.92 0.12 16.98
C GLU A 105 8.30 1.56 17.34
N SER A 106 8.21 1.90 18.63
CA SER A 106 8.50 3.24 19.15
C SER A 106 9.98 3.45 19.51
N HIS A 107 10.85 2.46 19.31
CA HIS A 107 12.26 2.62 19.62
C HIS A 107 12.90 3.66 18.68
N PRO A 108 13.60 4.68 19.22
CA PRO A 108 14.25 5.67 18.40
C PRO A 108 15.40 5.03 17.62
N ILE A 109 15.59 5.52 16.40
CA ILE A 109 16.61 5.07 15.47
C ILE A 109 17.58 6.21 15.11
N MET A 110 18.72 5.87 14.50
CA MET A 110 19.67 6.83 13.95
C MET A 110 20.03 7.99 14.90
N ALA A 111 19.73 9.24 14.52
CA ALA A 111 20.10 10.44 15.28
C ALA A 111 19.39 10.51 16.63
N GLU A 112 18.10 10.21 16.69
CA GLU A 112 17.30 10.21 17.92
C GLU A 112 17.85 9.21 18.94
N ARG A 113 18.30 8.05 18.46
CA ARG A 113 18.92 7.03 19.30
C ARG A 113 20.25 7.49 19.92
N LYS A 114 21.01 8.33 19.21
CA LYS A 114 22.29 8.88 19.70
C LYS A 114 22.07 9.90 20.82
N LEU A 115 20.93 10.59 20.82
CA LEU A 115 20.54 11.55 21.85
C LEU A 115 20.13 10.87 23.17
N LEU A 116 19.83 9.57 23.14
CA LEU A 116 19.48 8.84 24.36
C LEU A 116 20.67 8.69 25.31
N GLU A 117 20.42 8.95 26.58
CA GLU A 117 21.28 8.56 27.69
C GLU A 117 21.58 7.05 27.66
N LYS A 118 22.80 6.67 28.03
CA LYS A 118 23.27 5.27 27.97
C LYS A 118 22.30 4.30 28.65
N ARG A 119 21.78 4.66 29.83
CA ARG A 119 20.84 3.84 30.60
C ARG A 119 19.49 3.67 29.90
N ALA A 120 18.97 4.72 29.27
CA ALA A 120 17.73 4.65 28.51
C ALA A 120 17.90 3.74 27.28
N ARG A 121 19.00 3.91 26.53
CA ARG A 121 19.33 3.05 25.39
C ARG A 121 19.43 1.57 25.78
N MET A 122 20.16 1.27 26.86
CA MET A 122 20.28 -0.10 27.38
C MET A 122 18.92 -0.70 27.80
N LYS A 123 18.00 0.10 28.34
CA LYS A 123 16.65 -0.37 28.69
C LYS A 123 15.86 -0.83 27.45
N LEU A 124 15.94 -0.07 26.36
CA LEU A 124 15.27 -0.41 25.10
C LEU A 124 15.91 -1.63 24.43
N ASP A 125 17.24 -1.70 24.45
CA ASP A 125 17.97 -2.86 23.91
C ASP A 125 17.65 -4.13 24.67
N TYR A 126 17.57 -4.05 26.00
CA TYR A 126 17.15 -5.17 26.83
C TYR A 126 15.72 -5.60 26.53
N ALA A 127 14.78 -4.66 26.39
CA ALA A 127 13.40 -4.98 26.04
C ALA A 127 13.31 -5.71 24.68
N ARG A 128 14.03 -5.20 23.66
CA ARG A 128 14.12 -5.83 22.34
C ARG A 128 14.71 -7.23 22.42
N MET A 129 15.88 -7.40 23.04
CA MET A 129 16.57 -8.69 23.10
C MET A 129 15.76 -9.72 23.89
N ARG A 130 15.07 -9.28 24.94
CA ARG A 130 14.21 -10.15 25.75
C ARG A 130 13.03 -10.65 24.93
N SER A 131 12.30 -9.77 24.25
CA SER A 131 11.14 -10.18 23.45
C SER A 131 11.54 -10.98 22.21
N GLU A 132 12.69 -10.65 21.60
CA GLU A 132 13.29 -11.43 20.52
C GLU A 132 13.52 -12.86 20.99
N ALA A 133 14.29 -13.08 22.07
CA ALA A 133 14.56 -14.42 22.59
C ALA A 133 13.30 -15.18 23.07
N GLU A 134 12.31 -14.47 23.63
CA GLU A 134 11.06 -15.07 24.11
C GLU A 134 10.15 -15.52 22.95
N LEU A 135 10.13 -14.79 21.82
CA LEU A 135 9.16 -14.98 20.73
C LEU A 135 9.78 -15.56 19.46
N GLU A 136 11.10 -15.66 19.36
CA GLU A 136 11.84 -16.16 18.20
C GLU A 136 11.24 -17.44 17.58
N PRO A 137 11.02 -18.54 18.32
CA PRO A 137 10.50 -19.77 17.71
C PRO A 137 9.13 -19.58 17.06
N GLU A 138 8.27 -18.77 17.68
CA GLU A 138 6.91 -18.50 17.20
C GLU A 138 6.94 -17.55 15.99
N ILE A 139 7.81 -16.54 16.02
CA ILE A 139 8.01 -15.60 14.92
C ILE A 139 8.57 -16.34 13.69
N LEU A 140 9.48 -17.30 13.86
CA LEU A 140 10.01 -18.08 12.74
C LEU A 140 8.93 -19.00 12.13
N GLU A 141 8.07 -19.61 12.94
CA GLU A 141 6.91 -20.36 12.41
C GLU A 141 5.91 -19.45 11.69
N GLU A 142 5.68 -18.24 12.19
CA GLU A 142 4.88 -17.22 11.52
C GLU A 142 5.52 -16.74 10.21
N ALA A 143 6.83 -16.51 10.20
CA ALA A 143 7.60 -16.16 9.01
C ALA A 143 7.48 -17.24 7.94
N LYS A 144 7.54 -18.52 8.32
CA LYS A 144 7.29 -19.64 7.41
C LYS A 144 5.92 -19.56 6.77
N ARG A 145 4.85 -19.28 7.52
CA ARG A 145 3.52 -19.05 6.96
C ARG A 145 3.49 -17.82 6.05
N LEU A 146 4.19 -16.75 6.41
CA LEU A 146 4.27 -15.51 5.64
C LEU A 146 4.92 -15.69 4.27
N THR A 147 5.84 -16.65 4.09
CA THR A 147 6.44 -16.93 2.77
C THR A 147 5.42 -17.33 1.70
N LEU A 148 4.25 -17.82 2.12
CA LEU A 148 3.13 -18.22 1.25
C LEU A 148 1.90 -17.32 1.44
N PHE A 149 2.06 -16.19 2.13
CA PHE A 149 0.94 -15.29 2.41
C PHE A 149 0.30 -14.81 1.12
N THR A 150 -1.00 -15.02 1.05
CA THR A 150 -1.87 -14.46 0.03
C THR A 150 -2.99 -13.75 0.77
N PRO A 151 -3.25 -12.46 0.50
CA PRO A 151 -4.38 -11.79 1.12
C PRO A 151 -5.65 -12.55 0.75
N SER A 152 -6.51 -12.81 1.73
CA SER A 152 -7.86 -13.27 1.40
C SER A 152 -8.50 -12.22 0.49
N PRO A 153 -9.14 -12.59 -0.63
CA PRO A 153 -9.95 -11.65 -1.39
C PRO A 153 -11.08 -11.19 -0.46
N LEU A 154 -10.88 -10.06 0.21
CA LEU A 154 -11.87 -9.48 1.12
C LEU A 154 -13.14 -9.13 0.34
N HIS A 155 -14.27 -9.29 1.03
CA HIS A 155 -15.60 -8.78 0.70
C HIS A 155 -15.58 -7.31 0.25
#